data_AF-A0A928HUB1-F1
#
_entry.id   AF-A0A928HUB1-F1
#
_cell.length_a   1.000
_cell.length_b   1.000
_cell.length_c   1.000
_cell.angle_alpha   90.00
_cell.angle_beta   90.00
_cell.angle_gamma   90.00
#
_symmetry.space_group_name_H-M   'P 1'
#
loop_
_entity.id
_entity.type
_entity.pdbx_description
1 polymer ?
#
loop_
_entity_poly.entity_id
_entity_poly.type
_entity_poly.pdbx_seq_one_letter_code
_entity_poly.pdbx_strand_id
1 'polypeptide(L)' 'MGRGRQKAKQRKVARNLKYFTPDTDYQALERELRGSQHPEPEMDAYAEYAAKYNEDWDDEWDADDEYGRDAESEKDER' A
#
# COMPACT_ATOMS: atom_id res chain seq x y z
N MET A 1 9.66 33.95 35.90
CA MET A 1 9.73 32.54 36.37
C MET A 1 8.84 31.54 35.60
N GLY A 2 8.24 31.86 34.43
CA GLY A 2 7.23 30.97 33.80
C GLY A 2 7.62 30.17 32.55
N ARG A 3 8.62 30.59 31.78
CA ARG A 3 8.84 30.06 30.41
C ARG A 3 9.39 28.62 30.36
N GLY A 4 10.26 28.24 31.29
CA GLY A 4 10.84 26.87 31.33
C GLY A 4 9.79 25.78 31.58
N ARG A 5 8.83 26.06 32.47
CA ARG A 5 7.71 25.14 32.75
C ARG A 5 6.78 25.00 31.56
N GLN A 6 6.49 26.10 30.86
CA GLN A 6 5.69 26.06 29.62
C GLN A 6 6.39 25.26 28.52
N LYS A 7 7.69 25.49 28.28
CA LYS A 7 8.47 24.71 27.31
C LYS A 7 8.50 23.22 27.65
N ALA A 8 8.66 22.88 28.93
CA ALA A 8 8.63 21.48 29.36
C ALA A 8 7.25 20.83 29.11
N LYS A 9 6.15 21.53 29.44
CA LYS A 9 4.78 21.06 29.15
C LYS A 9 4.55 20.86 27.65
N GLN A 10 4.94 21.83 26.82
CA GLN A 10 4.82 21.74 25.36
C GLN A 10 5.61 20.57 24.79
N ARG A 11 6.85 20.34 25.26
CA ARG A 11 7.67 19.21 24.82
C ARG A 11 7.05 17.86 25.19
N LYS A 12 6.43 17.77 26.37
CA LYS A 12 5.67 16.58 26.79
C LYS A 12 4.47 16.34 25.86
N VAL A 13 3.67 17.37 25.60
CA VAL A 13 2.52 17.28 24.67
C VAL A 13 2.97 16.89 23.27
N ALA A 14 4.03 17.51 22.74
CA ALA A 14 4.54 17.22 21.42
C ALA A 14 5.07 15.78 21.30
N ARG A 15 5.74 15.26 22.34
CA ARG A 15 6.15 13.84 22.38
C ARG A 15 4.95 12.92 22.42
N ASN A 16 3.95 13.22 23.25
CA ASN A 16 2.73 12.45 23.30
C ASN A 16 2.10 12.42 21.91
N LEU A 17 1.93 13.58 21.25
CA LEU A 17 1.36 13.65 19.90
C LEU A 17 2.19 12.88 18.85
N LYS A 18 3.52 13.01 18.88
CA LYS A 18 4.42 12.36 17.91
C LYS A 18 4.41 10.84 18.03
N TYR A 19 4.30 10.32 19.25
CA TYR A 19 4.36 8.90 19.55
C TYR A 19 3.01 8.37 20.04
N PHE A 20 1.92 9.09 19.76
CA PHE A 20 0.57 8.65 20.06
C PHE A 20 0.16 7.65 18.99
N THR A 21 0.06 6.40 19.40
CA THR A 21 -0.65 5.39 18.64
C THR A 21 -2.07 5.36 19.19
N PRO A 22 -3.10 5.70 18.40
CA PRO A 22 -4.48 5.54 18.84
C PRO A 22 -4.77 4.06 19.09
N ASP A 23 -5.48 3.77 20.17
CA ASP A 23 -6.04 2.43 20.39
C ASP A 23 -7.19 2.24 19.40
N THR A 24 -7.08 1.21 18.57
CA THR A 24 -8.11 0.84 17.59
C THR A 24 -9.11 -0.12 18.23
N ASP A 25 -10.40 0.22 18.18
CA ASP A 25 -11.47 -0.69 18.60
C ASP A 25 -11.73 -1.73 17.50
N TYR A 26 -11.07 -2.89 17.63
CA TYR A 26 -11.24 -4.01 16.71
C TYR A 26 -12.67 -4.56 16.67
N GLN A 27 -13.43 -4.46 17.76
CA GLN A 27 -14.81 -4.96 17.80
C GLN A 27 -15.73 -4.07 16.97
N ALA A 28 -15.51 -2.75 16.97
CA ALA A 28 -16.21 -1.83 16.08
C ALA A 28 -15.89 -2.10 14.61
N LEU A 29 -14.61 -2.27 14.28
CA LEU A 29 -14.15 -2.58 12.93
C LEU A 29 -14.75 -3.89 12.39
N GLU A 30 -14.77 -4.95 13.20
CA GLU A 30 -15.38 -6.23 12.81
C GLU A 30 -16.87 -6.10 12.49
N ARG A 31 -17.62 -5.30 13.27
CA ARG A 31 -19.05 -5.06 13.02
C ARG A 31 -19.27 -4.31 11.70
N GLU A 32 -18.44 -3.31 11.40
CA GLU A 32 -18.50 -2.57 10.15
C GLU A 32 -18.19 -3.49 8.96
N LEU A 33 -17.09 -4.25 9.02
CA LEU A 33 -16.71 -5.19 7.97
C LEU A 33 -17.79 -6.24 7.71
N ARG A 34 -18.41 -6.79 8.77
CA ARG A 34 -19.52 -7.75 8.62
C ARG A 34 -20.80 -7.10 8.11
N GLY A 35 -21.05 -5.83 8.45
CA GLY A 35 -22.17 -5.05 7.96
C GLY A 35 -22.06 -4.67 6.48
N SER A 36 -20.84 -4.48 5.99
CA SER A 36 -20.53 -4.21 4.58
C SER A 36 -20.57 -5.46 3.68
N GLN A 37 -20.82 -6.65 4.22
CA GLN A 37 -21.01 -7.88 3.44
C GLN A 37 -22.43 -8.03 2.88
N HIS A 38 -23.28 -7.00 2.98
CA HIS A 38 -24.52 -6.98 2.21
C HIS A 38 -24.16 -6.87 0.73
N PRO A 39 -24.61 -7.79 -0.14
CA PRO A 39 -24.17 -7.87 -1.52
C PRO A 39 -24.83 -6.76 -2.34
N GLU A 40 -24.29 -5.55 -2.28
CA GLU A 40 -24.41 -4.61 -3.39
C GLU A 40 -23.43 -5.08 -4.49
N PRO A 41 -23.79 -4.96 -5.78
CA PRO A 41 -23.00 -5.45 -6.91
C PRO A 41 -21.76 -4.58 -7.17
N GLU A 42 -20.94 -4.30 -6.16
CA GLU A 42 -19.65 -3.60 -6.30
C GLU A 42 -18.58 -4.44 -7.03
N MET A 43 -18.83 -5.73 -7.21
CA MET A 43 -17.98 -6.62 -8.01
C MET A 43 -17.85 -6.15 -9.47
N ASP A 44 -18.80 -5.35 -9.97
CA ASP A 44 -18.78 -4.87 -11.36
C ASP A 44 -17.77 -3.73 -11.58
N ALA A 45 -17.79 -2.71 -10.72
CA ALA A 45 -16.93 -1.52 -10.85
C ALA A 45 -15.43 -1.84 -10.69
N TYR A 46 -15.09 -2.78 -9.81
CA TYR A 46 -13.70 -3.21 -9.63
C TYR A 46 -13.21 -4.07 -10.81
N ALA A 47 -14.08 -4.93 -11.35
CA ALA A 47 -13.76 -5.76 -12.51
C ALA A 47 -13.55 -4.92 -13.77
N GLU A 48 -14.40 -3.92 -14.03
CA GLU A 48 -14.23 -2.99 -15.16
C GLU A 48 -12.92 -2.17 -15.06
N TYR A 49 -12.57 -1.71 -13.86
CA TYR A 49 -11.32 -0.98 -13.63
C TYR A 49 -10.10 -1.88 -13.85
N ALA A 50 -10.14 -3.12 -13.34
CA ALA A 50 -9.07 -4.09 -13.52
C ALA A 50 -8.85 -4.41 -15.02
N ALA A 51 -9.93 -4.66 -15.76
CA ALA A 51 -9.85 -4.95 -17.20
C ALA A 51 -9.20 -3.81 -17.99
N LYS A 52 -9.60 -2.56 -17.74
CA LYS A 52 -9.08 -1.37 -18.43
C LYS A 52 -7.57 -1.20 -18.32
N TYR A 53 -6.99 -1.57 -17.17
CA TYR A 53 -5.55 -1.40 -16.95
C TYR A 53 -4.78 -2.67 -17.29
N ASN A 54 -5.31 -3.88 -17.04
CA ASN A 54 -4.60 -5.12 -17.38
C ASN A 54 -4.25 -5.26 -18.87
N GLU A 55 -5.13 -4.77 -19.75
CA GLU A 55 -4.90 -4.80 -21.21
C GLU A 55 -3.66 -4.00 -21.64
N ASP A 56 -3.25 -2.98 -20.88
CA ASP A 56 -2.10 -2.11 -21.19
C ASP A 56 -0.77 -2.67 -20.64
N TRP A 57 -0.83 -3.54 -19.62
CA TRP A 57 0.37 -4.12 -19.00
C TRP A 57 0.80 -5.43 -19.67
N ASP A 58 -0.12 -6.27 -20.18
CA ASP A 58 0.25 -7.56 -20.80
C ASP A 58 1.17 -7.39 -22.04
N ASP A 59 1.08 -6.27 -22.77
CA ASP A 59 1.94 -5.98 -23.93
C ASP A 59 3.37 -5.51 -23.55
N GLU A 60 3.60 -5.00 -22.32
CA GLU A 60 4.92 -4.47 -21.89
C GLU A 60 5.81 -5.55 -21.27
N TRP A 61 5.22 -6.59 -20.65
CA TRP A 61 5.98 -7.67 -19.99
C TRP A 61 6.46 -8.77 -20.94
N ASP A 62 5.86 -8.94 -22.13
CA ASP A 62 6.27 -9.94 -23.12
C ASP A 62 7.52 -9.51 -23.94
N ALA A 63 7.98 -8.26 -23.77
CA ALA A 63 9.12 -7.70 -24.49
C ALA A 63 10.49 -7.90 -23.80
N ASP A 64 10.52 -8.29 -22.51
CA ASP A 64 11.77 -8.40 -21.73
C ASP A 64 12.42 -9.81 -21.83
N ASP A 65 11.69 -10.82 -22.31
CA ASP A 65 12.19 -12.19 -22.50
C ASP A 65 13.01 -12.37 -23.81
N GLU A 66 13.00 -11.40 -24.74
CA GLU A 66 13.73 -11.53 -26.02
C GLU A 66 15.25 -11.22 -25.91
N TYR A 67 15.69 -10.47 -24.89
CA TYR A 67 17.10 -10.07 -24.71
C TYR A 67 17.99 -11.11 -23.99
N GLY A 68 17.47 -12.30 -23.69
CA GLY A 68 18.20 -13.36 -22.96
C GLY A 68 18.94 -14.36 -23.84
N ARG A 69 18.80 -14.31 -25.18
CA ARG A 69 19.22 -15.42 -26.07
C ARG A 69 20.64 -15.26 -26.64
N ASP A 70 21.17 -14.05 -26.66
CA ASP A 70 22.45 -13.68 -27.27
C ASP A 70 23.65 -13.75 -26.31
N ALA A 71 23.44 -13.91 -25.00
CA ALA A 71 24.52 -13.95 -24.01
C ALA A 71 25.25 -15.30 -23.86
N GLU A 72 24.79 -16.39 -24.50
CA GLU A 72 25.40 -17.72 -24.35
C GLU A 72 26.38 -18.13 -25.47
N SER A 73 26.47 -17.39 -26.59
CA SER A 73 27.35 -17.79 -27.71
C SER A 73 28.84 -17.43 -27.53
N GLU A 74 29.22 -16.70 -26.48
CA GLU A 74 30.60 -16.19 -26.30
C GLU A 74 31.47 -17.01 -25.33
N LYS A 75 30.96 -18.12 -24.77
CA LYS A 75 31.73 -18.94 -23.80
C LYS A 75 32.48 -20.14 -24.40
N ASP A 76 32.33 -20.44 -25.69
CA ASP A 76 32.89 -21.65 -26.31
C ASP A 76 34.20 -21.45 -27.11
N GLU A 77 34.88 -20.29 -26.98
CA GLU A 77 36.14 -20.00 -27.68
C GLU A 77 37.36 -19.73 -26.77
N ARG A 78 37.49 -20.38 -25.60
CA ARG A 78 38.73 -20.30 -24.81
C ARG A 78 39.34 -21.62 -24.38
#